data_AF-A0A9D8XNY9-F1
#
_entry.id   AF-A0A9D8XNY9-F1
#
_cell.length_a   1.000
_cell.length_b   1.000
_cell.length_c   1.000
_cell.angle_alpha   90.00
_cell.angle_beta   90.00
_cell.angle_gamma   90.00
#
_symmetry.space_group_name_H-M   'P 1'
#
loop_
_entity.id
_entity.type
_entity.pdbx_description
1 polymer ?
#
loop_
_entity_poly.entity_id
_entity_poly.type
_entity_poly.pdbx_seq_one_letter_code
_entity_poly.pdbx_strand_id
1 'polypeptide(L)'
;MKHFFSYVNLSQPSDCRKSVALCLLMFFACLSLRAEVITLENADFEQWNDSIPIAWYGETSNIDSSAVAPSEDAYAGKYACRLIKTQKTHARFSSHAFPLKAGYYQLSYYAKGEGDIRNSYYKGSSYDAYSEYVSLSGNEWKKIDYVFQVKSDLKAVELIFSVASTSKEGI
;
A
#
# COMPACT_ATOMS: atom_id res chain seq x y z
N MET A 1 5.27 -20.73 10.50
CA MET A 1 5.17 -19.52 11.36
C MET A 1 4.96 -18.40 10.38
N LYS A 2 3.75 -17.84 10.33
CA LYS A 2 3.17 -17.34 9.08
C LYS A 2 3.23 -15.79 9.00
N HIS A 3 3.38 -15.24 7.80
CA HIS A 3 3.84 -13.86 7.51
C HIS A 3 2.89 -13.11 6.55
N PHE A 4 2.56 -11.81 6.76
CA PHE A 4 1.41 -11.15 6.07
C PHE A 4 1.43 -9.62 5.92
N PHE A 5 0.59 -9.17 4.97
CA PHE A 5 0.25 -7.80 4.59
C PHE A 5 -1.21 -7.47 4.98
N SER A 6 -1.45 -6.44 5.81
CA SER A 6 -2.78 -6.12 6.37
C SER A 6 -3.02 -4.61 6.54
N TYR A 7 -4.30 -4.21 6.38
CA TYR A 7 -4.83 -2.86 6.60
C TYR A 7 -4.14 -1.76 5.77
N VAL A 8 -4.49 -1.66 4.49
CA VAL A 8 -3.97 -0.62 3.59
C VAL A 8 -4.79 0.65 3.70
N ASN A 9 -4.14 1.76 4.05
CA ASN A 9 -4.73 3.09 4.09
C ASN A 9 -4.04 3.98 3.06
N LEU A 10 -4.81 4.58 2.15
CA LEU A 10 -4.33 5.64 1.28
C LEU A 10 -4.97 6.95 1.71
N SER A 11 -4.16 7.99 1.87
CA SER A 11 -4.66 9.29 2.26
C SER A 11 -3.97 10.42 1.51
N GLN A 12 -4.68 11.53 1.32
CA GLN A 12 -4.15 12.77 0.76
C GLN A 12 -4.06 13.81 1.89
N PRO A 13 -2.86 14.16 2.39
CA PRO A 13 -2.72 15.24 3.37
C PRO A 13 -3.21 16.57 2.78
N SER A 14 -4.02 17.33 3.52
CA SER A 14 -4.47 18.65 3.08
C SER A 14 -3.28 19.62 2.94
N ASP A 15 -3.10 20.19 1.75
CA ASP A 15 -2.02 21.14 1.46
C ASP A 15 -2.31 22.51 2.11
N CYS A 16 -1.77 22.74 3.32
CA CYS A 16 -2.02 23.96 4.11
C CYS A 16 -1.37 25.25 3.52
N ARG A 17 -0.66 25.17 2.39
CA ARG A 17 0.13 26.30 1.85
C ARG A 17 -0.70 27.41 1.21
N LYS A 18 -2.00 27.22 0.94
CA LYS A 18 -2.83 28.25 0.30
C LYS A 18 -3.44 29.28 1.26
N SER A 19 -3.38 29.06 2.58
CA SER A 19 -4.12 29.90 3.56
C SER A 19 -3.25 30.87 4.38
N VAL A 20 -1.95 30.99 4.12
CA VAL A 20 -1.07 31.90 4.91
C VAL A 20 -1.20 33.38 4.48
N ALA A 21 -1.86 33.65 3.36
CA ALA A 21 -2.11 35.02 2.91
C ALA A 21 -3.52 35.45 3.33
N LEU A 22 -3.76 35.73 4.62
CA LEU A 22 -4.50 36.90 5.13
C LEU A 22 -4.81 36.74 6.65
N CYS A 23 -4.34 37.73 7.42
CA CYS A 23 -4.82 38.14 8.74
C CYS A 23 -4.48 37.31 10.00
N LEU A 24 -3.34 37.71 10.57
CA LEU A 24 -2.89 37.89 11.96
C LEU A 24 -3.90 38.04 13.14
N LEU A 25 -5.16 37.60 13.07
CA LEU A 25 -6.10 37.73 14.21
C LEU A 25 -7.08 36.55 14.28
N MET A 26 -6.61 35.37 14.70
CA MET A 26 -7.38 34.38 15.47
C MET A 26 -6.44 33.36 16.12
N PHE A 27 -6.16 33.57 17.41
CA PHE A 27 -5.65 32.54 18.31
C PHE A 27 -6.67 31.38 18.38
N PHE A 28 -6.19 30.12 18.41
CA PHE A 28 -6.94 28.91 18.78
C PHE A 28 -8.00 28.34 17.80
N ALA A 29 -7.68 28.24 16.51
CA ALA A 29 -8.24 27.14 15.70
C ALA A 29 -7.16 26.05 15.60
N CYS A 30 -7.37 24.93 16.31
CA CYS A 30 -6.60 23.71 16.14
C CYS A 30 -6.42 23.46 14.64
N LEU A 31 -5.17 23.52 14.18
CA LEU A 31 -4.77 23.21 12.81
C LEU A 31 -5.07 21.73 12.59
N SER A 32 -6.32 21.38 12.32
CA SER A 32 -6.69 20.01 12.01
C SER A 32 -6.17 19.76 10.61
N LEU A 33 -4.96 19.18 10.53
CA LEU A 33 -4.46 18.54 9.33
C LEU A 33 -5.44 17.41 9.02
N ARG A 34 -6.46 17.69 8.19
CA ARG A 34 -7.39 16.65 7.74
C ARG A 34 -6.74 15.99 6.55
N ALA A 35 -6.30 14.75 6.71
CA ALA A 35 -6.02 13.91 5.56
C ALA A 35 -7.36 13.41 5.01
N GLU A 36 -7.57 13.56 3.71
CA GLU A 36 -8.70 12.91 3.03
C GLU A 36 -8.34 11.43 2.84
N VAL A 37 -9.12 10.52 3.43
CA VAL A 37 -8.92 9.08 3.26
C VAL A 37 -9.52 8.65 1.92
N ILE A 38 -8.70 8.06 1.07
CA ILE A 38 -9.14 7.41 -0.15
C ILE A 38 -9.48 5.96 0.18
N THR A 39 -10.74 5.59 0.01
CA THR A 39 -11.20 4.24 0.27
C THR A 39 -10.81 3.33 -0.89
N LEU A 40 -9.91 2.39 -0.63
CA LEU A 40 -9.64 1.28 -1.54
C LEU A 40 -10.62 0.14 -1.25
N GLU A 41 -11.16 -0.48 -2.29
CA GLU A 41 -12.03 -1.65 -2.12
C GLU A 41 -11.25 -2.81 -1.50
N ASN A 42 -11.84 -3.45 -0.48
CA ASN A 42 -11.27 -4.60 0.21
C ASN A 42 -9.82 -4.39 0.69
N ALA A 43 -9.52 -3.19 1.21
CA ALA A 43 -8.18 -2.82 1.69
C ALA A 43 -7.75 -3.54 2.97
N ASP A 44 -8.70 -4.16 3.65
CA ASP A 44 -8.55 -4.99 4.84
C ASP A 44 -8.33 -6.47 4.52
N PHE A 45 -8.50 -6.89 3.26
CA PHE A 45 -8.34 -8.27 2.78
C PHE A 45 -9.33 -9.26 3.38
N GLU A 46 -10.57 -8.85 3.62
CA GLU A 46 -11.61 -9.75 4.16
C GLU A 46 -12.38 -10.51 3.07
N GLN A 47 -12.30 -10.06 1.81
CA GLN A 47 -13.04 -10.63 0.68
C GLN A 47 -12.11 -11.30 -0.33
N TRP A 48 -12.39 -12.56 -0.66
CA TRP A 48 -11.53 -13.40 -1.51
C TRP A 48 -12.36 -14.13 -2.57
N ASN A 49 -11.80 -14.23 -3.77
CA ASN A 49 -12.24 -15.15 -4.81
C ASN A 49 -11.14 -16.21 -4.99
N ASP A 50 -11.40 -17.43 -4.51
CA ASP A 50 -10.39 -18.46 -4.31
C ASP A 50 -9.19 -17.94 -3.50
N SER A 51 -7.98 -17.96 -4.06
CA SER A 51 -6.73 -17.50 -3.42
C SER A 51 -6.39 -16.05 -3.73
N ILE A 52 -7.24 -15.31 -4.46
CA ILE A 52 -6.99 -13.92 -4.86
C ILE A 52 -7.95 -12.97 -4.12
N PRO A 53 -7.45 -11.91 -3.47
CA PRO A 53 -8.33 -10.97 -2.81
C PRO A 53 -9.08 -10.10 -3.84
N ILE A 54 -10.37 -9.86 -3.59
CA ILE A 54 -11.21 -9.04 -4.49
C ILE A 54 -10.64 -7.61 -4.57
N ALA A 55 -10.65 -7.01 -5.76
CA ALA A 55 -10.07 -5.69 -6.08
C ALA A 55 -8.53 -5.58 -6.01
N TRP A 56 -7.85 -6.71 -5.93
CA TRP A 56 -6.40 -6.84 -5.93
C TRP A 56 -5.93 -7.80 -7.02
N TYR A 57 -4.62 -7.93 -7.16
CA TYR A 57 -3.99 -8.68 -8.25
C TYR A 57 -4.29 -8.03 -9.62
N GLY A 58 -4.01 -6.73 -9.73
CA GLY A 58 -4.21 -5.94 -10.95
C GLY A 58 -3.28 -6.31 -12.12
N GLU A 59 -3.41 -5.60 -13.24
CA GLU A 59 -2.72 -5.93 -14.50
C GLU A 59 -1.20 -5.83 -14.40
N THR A 60 -0.69 -5.07 -13.43
CA THR A 60 0.75 -4.93 -13.20
C THR A 60 1.34 -5.96 -12.24
N SER A 61 0.51 -6.84 -11.68
CA SER A 61 0.96 -7.98 -10.89
C SER A 61 1.76 -8.96 -11.75
N ASN A 62 2.88 -9.44 -11.22
CA ASN A 62 3.68 -10.50 -11.83
C ASN A 62 4.23 -11.51 -10.81
N ILE A 63 3.78 -11.42 -9.56
CA ILE A 63 3.91 -12.52 -8.61
C ILE A 63 3.05 -13.69 -9.09
N ASP A 64 3.51 -14.91 -8.86
CA ASP A 64 2.74 -16.11 -9.20
C ASP A 64 1.44 -16.14 -8.37
N SER A 65 0.30 -16.49 -8.98
CA SER A 65 -0.97 -16.50 -8.26
C SER A 65 -0.99 -17.52 -7.12
N SER A 66 -0.24 -18.62 -7.23
CA SER A 66 -0.09 -19.60 -6.15
C SER A 66 0.73 -19.08 -4.96
N ALA A 67 1.46 -17.98 -5.15
CA ALA A 67 2.20 -17.29 -4.10
C ALA A 67 1.38 -16.20 -3.39
N VAL A 68 0.11 -16.02 -3.78
CA VAL A 68 -0.88 -15.16 -3.12
C VAL A 68 -1.89 -16.05 -2.41
N ALA A 69 -2.18 -15.77 -1.14
CA ALA A 69 -3.16 -16.52 -0.39
C ALA A 69 -3.68 -15.76 0.84
N PRO A 70 -4.88 -16.09 1.34
CA PRO A 70 -5.34 -15.60 2.62
C PRO A 70 -4.50 -16.17 3.77
N SER A 71 -4.51 -15.44 4.88
CA SER A 71 -4.08 -15.94 6.16
C SER A 71 -4.95 -15.43 7.30
N GLU A 72 -5.19 -16.29 8.27
CA GLU A 72 -5.98 -16.01 9.48
C GLU A 72 -5.20 -15.29 10.61
N ASP A 73 -3.91 -15.06 10.42
CA ASP A 73 -3.10 -14.28 11.36
C ASP A 73 -2.96 -12.86 10.80
N ALA A 74 -3.91 -12.00 11.16
CA ALA A 74 -4.06 -10.65 10.63
C ALA A 74 -3.74 -9.58 11.68
N TYR A 75 -3.32 -8.39 11.23
CA TYR A 75 -3.12 -7.25 12.14
C TYR A 75 -4.46 -6.75 12.68
N ALA A 76 -5.44 -6.69 11.79
CA ALA A 76 -6.84 -6.38 12.08
C ALA A 76 -7.74 -7.26 11.20
N GLY A 77 -8.97 -7.51 11.64
CA GLY A 77 -9.90 -8.38 10.92
C GLY A 77 -9.60 -9.86 11.11
N LYS A 78 -10.09 -10.68 10.18
CA LYS A 78 -9.87 -12.13 10.16
C LYS A 78 -8.74 -12.50 9.21
N TYR A 79 -8.59 -11.77 8.10
CA TYR A 79 -7.69 -12.16 7.02
C TYR A 79 -6.63 -11.10 6.72
N ALA A 80 -5.46 -11.57 6.27
CA ALA A 80 -4.41 -10.77 5.69
C ALA A 80 -3.93 -11.41 4.39
N CYS A 81 -3.29 -10.63 3.52
CA CYS A 81 -2.72 -11.13 2.27
C CYS A 81 -1.30 -11.66 2.53
N ARG A 82 -1.05 -12.95 2.24
CA ARG A 82 0.28 -13.54 2.27
C ARG A 82 0.90 -13.50 0.88
N LEU A 83 2.14 -13.03 0.79
CA LEU A 83 2.90 -12.99 -0.47
C LEU A 83 4.21 -13.78 -0.34
N ILE A 84 4.48 -14.68 -1.29
CA ILE A 84 5.72 -15.49 -1.30
C ILE A 84 6.58 -15.16 -2.53
N LYS A 85 7.82 -14.72 -2.30
CA LYS A 85 8.83 -14.55 -3.35
C LYS A 85 10.22 -14.86 -2.81
N THR A 86 10.61 -16.14 -2.82
CA THR A 86 11.84 -16.61 -2.18
C THR A 86 13.13 -16.21 -2.92
N GLN A 87 13.07 -15.92 -4.22
CA GLN A 87 14.26 -15.48 -4.96
C GLN A 87 14.52 -13.99 -4.76
N LYS A 88 15.79 -13.59 -4.91
CA LYS A 88 16.25 -12.19 -4.77
C LYS A 88 15.69 -11.23 -5.81
N THR A 89 15.24 -11.74 -6.95
CA THR A 89 14.49 -10.92 -7.92
C THR A 89 13.15 -10.57 -7.34
N HIS A 90 12.73 -9.31 -7.49
CA HIS A 90 11.43 -8.89 -6.97
C HIS A 90 10.28 -9.34 -7.87
N ALA A 91 9.10 -9.52 -7.28
CA ALA A 91 7.83 -9.68 -7.98
C ALA A 91 6.81 -8.70 -7.38
N ARG A 92 5.79 -8.36 -8.17
CA ARG A 92 4.81 -7.32 -7.86
C ARG A 92 3.46 -7.95 -7.61
N PHE A 93 2.85 -7.50 -6.54
CA PHE A 93 1.43 -7.61 -6.26
C PHE A 93 0.85 -6.20 -6.33
N SER A 94 -0.27 -6.02 -7.01
CA SER A 94 -0.87 -4.70 -7.23
C SER A 94 -2.35 -4.66 -6.89
N SER A 95 -2.85 -3.47 -6.55
CA SER A 95 -4.30 -3.23 -6.54
C SER A 95 -4.87 -3.29 -7.96
N HIS A 96 -6.18 -3.42 -8.08
CA HIS A 96 -6.87 -3.00 -9.31
C HIS A 96 -6.67 -1.50 -9.57
N ALA A 97 -6.90 -1.10 -10.83
CA ALA A 97 -6.75 0.28 -11.25
C ALA A 97 -7.85 1.19 -10.66
N PHE A 98 -7.46 2.36 -10.14
CA PHE A 98 -8.39 3.39 -9.65
C PHE A 98 -7.90 4.81 -10.00
N PRO A 99 -8.77 5.83 -10.05
CA PRO A 99 -8.35 7.19 -10.39
C PRO A 99 -7.71 7.91 -9.19
N LEU A 100 -6.71 8.75 -9.46
CA LEU A 100 -6.14 9.70 -8.50
C LEU A 100 -6.08 11.11 -9.10
N LYS A 101 -6.23 12.12 -8.25
CA LYS A 101 -6.02 13.52 -8.63
C LYS A 101 -4.54 13.90 -8.50
N ALA A 102 -4.17 15.05 -9.06
CA ALA A 102 -2.88 15.64 -8.72
C ALA A 102 -2.81 15.95 -7.21
N GLY A 103 -1.76 15.49 -6.54
CA GLY A 103 -1.64 15.62 -5.09
C GLY A 103 -0.47 14.84 -4.48
N TYR A 104 -0.25 15.05 -3.19
CA TYR A 104 0.64 14.23 -2.37
C TYR A 104 -0.19 13.18 -1.65
N TYR A 105 0.28 11.94 -1.68
CA TYR A 105 -0.40 10.80 -1.09
C TYR A 105 0.51 10.08 -0.11
N GLN A 106 -0.10 9.53 0.94
CA GLN A 106 0.54 8.61 1.87
C GLN A 106 -0.22 7.30 1.87
N LEU A 107 0.49 6.23 1.53
CA LEU A 107 0.07 4.85 1.67
C LEU A 107 0.67 4.28 2.95
N SER A 108 -0.17 3.84 3.88
CA SER A 108 0.21 3.21 5.14
C SER A 108 -0.34 1.80 5.22
N TYR A 109 0.47 0.84 5.66
CA TYR A 109 0.03 -0.54 5.86
C TYR A 109 0.88 -1.25 6.91
N TYR A 110 0.44 -2.40 7.40
CA TYR A 110 1.20 -3.25 8.30
C TYR A 110 1.68 -4.49 7.55
N ALA A 111 2.95 -4.84 7.74
CA ALA A 111 3.53 -6.08 7.23
C ALA A 111 4.33 -6.79 8.31
N LYS A 112 4.36 -8.12 8.29
CA LYS A 112 5.25 -8.93 9.13
C LYS A 112 5.80 -10.12 8.39
N GLY A 113 7.00 -10.54 8.76
CA GLY A 113 7.59 -11.78 8.30
C GLY A 113 9.07 -11.69 7.97
N GLU A 114 9.50 -12.51 7.02
CA GLU A 114 10.86 -12.52 6.53
C GLU A 114 10.87 -12.21 5.05
N GLY A 115 11.54 -11.12 4.66
CA GLY A 115 11.68 -10.71 3.26
C GLY A 115 11.84 -9.22 3.11
N ASP A 116 11.95 -8.79 1.85
CA ASP A 116 12.09 -7.40 1.47
C ASP A 116 10.82 -6.92 0.76
N ILE A 117 10.30 -5.75 1.15
CA ILE A 117 9.19 -5.09 0.48
C ILE A 117 9.56 -3.66 0.10
N ARG A 118 9.12 -3.22 -1.07
CA ARG A 118 9.19 -1.82 -1.51
C ARG A 118 7.95 -1.45 -2.31
N ASN A 119 7.70 -0.16 -2.43
CA ASN A 119 6.49 0.36 -3.06
C ASN A 119 6.79 1.11 -4.35
N SER A 120 5.80 1.12 -5.23
CA SER A 120 5.73 2.01 -6.39
C SER A 120 4.26 2.14 -6.78
N TYR A 121 3.97 2.81 -7.89
CA TYR A 121 2.65 2.79 -8.50
C TYR A 121 2.77 2.85 -10.02
N TYR A 122 1.77 2.29 -10.71
CA TYR A 122 1.61 2.41 -12.14
C TYR A 122 0.69 3.59 -12.46
N LYS A 123 1.03 4.38 -13.48
CA LYS A 123 0.28 5.59 -13.88
C LYS A 123 -0.78 5.34 -14.97
N GLY A 124 -1.01 4.07 -15.34
CA GLY A 124 -1.82 3.69 -16.50
C GLY A 124 -1.02 3.56 -17.80
N SER A 125 0.20 4.11 -17.85
CA SER A 125 1.09 4.05 -19.04
C SER A 125 2.55 3.72 -18.71
N SER A 126 2.99 3.98 -17.49
CA SER A 126 4.37 3.77 -17.03
C SER A 126 4.43 3.65 -15.52
N TYR A 127 5.50 3.04 -15.02
CA TYR A 127 5.79 2.94 -13.60
C TYR A 127 6.39 4.25 -13.06
N ASP A 128 6.17 4.53 -11.79
CA ASP A 128 6.97 5.51 -11.04
C ASP A 128 8.25 4.84 -10.49
N ALA A 129 9.10 5.62 -9.83
CA ALA A 129 10.25 5.09 -9.11
C ALA A 129 9.81 4.14 -7.98
N TYR A 130 10.65 3.16 -7.68
CA TYR A 130 10.48 2.34 -6.49
C TYR A 130 11.06 3.07 -5.28
N SER A 131 10.41 2.88 -4.12
CA SER A 131 11.02 3.21 -2.84
C SER A 131 12.23 2.32 -2.54
N GLU A 132 13.00 2.71 -1.54
CA GLU A 132 13.95 1.80 -0.89
C GLU A 132 13.24 0.58 -0.31
N TYR A 133 13.99 -0.51 -0.16
CA TYR A 133 13.49 -1.72 0.50
C TYR A 133 13.34 -1.51 2.00
N VAL A 134 12.23 -2.02 2.53
CA VAL A 134 12.04 -2.29 3.93
C VAL A 134 12.23 -3.78 4.14
N SER A 135 13.30 -4.17 4.82
CA SER A 135 13.49 -5.56 5.24
C SER A 135 12.66 -5.84 6.49
N LEU A 136 11.98 -6.98 6.46
CA LEU A 136 11.22 -7.56 7.56
C LEU A 136 11.97 -8.78 8.09
N SER A 137 11.99 -8.92 9.41
CA SER A 137 12.50 -10.13 10.08
C SER A 137 11.65 -10.43 11.31
N GLY A 138 11.18 -11.67 11.42
CA GLY A 138 10.42 -12.14 12.58
C GLY A 138 8.91 -11.92 12.50
N ASN A 139 8.27 -11.87 13.67
CA ASN A 139 6.81 -12.03 13.79
C ASN A 139 6.08 -10.76 14.24
N GLU A 140 6.78 -9.64 14.35
CA GLU A 140 6.16 -8.38 14.76
C GLU A 140 5.65 -7.59 13.55
N TRP A 141 4.46 -7.01 13.71
CA TRP A 141 3.86 -6.14 12.71
C TRP A 141 4.59 -4.81 12.65
N LYS A 142 5.17 -4.53 11.48
CA LYS A 142 5.81 -3.26 11.18
C LYS A 142 4.88 -2.40 10.32
N LYS A 143 4.61 -1.19 10.79
CA LYS A 143 3.96 -0.17 9.95
C LYS A 143 4.94 0.31 8.89
N ILE A 144 4.50 0.37 7.65
CA ILE A 144 5.23 0.92 6.51
C ILE A 144 4.43 2.10 5.96
N ASP A 145 5.13 3.21 5.75
CA ASP A 145 4.60 4.44 5.17
C ASP A 145 5.33 4.73 3.85
N TYR A 146 4.58 4.84 2.76
CA TYR A 146 5.05 5.21 1.43
C TYR A 146 4.39 6.52 0.99
N VAL A 147 5.19 7.57 0.84
CA VAL A 147 4.73 8.89 0.40
C VAL A 147 5.12 9.12 -1.05
N PHE A 148 4.18 9.56 -1.88
CA PHE A 148 4.41 9.82 -3.29
C PHE A 148 3.60 11.02 -3.80
N GLN A 149 4.01 11.57 -4.94
CA GLN A 149 3.36 12.71 -5.57
C GLN A 149 2.82 12.33 -6.95
N VAL A 150 1.53 12.55 -7.16
CA VAL A 150 0.89 12.49 -8.48
C VAL A 150 0.89 13.90 -9.07
N LYS A 151 1.57 14.10 -10.21
CA LYS A 151 1.78 15.43 -10.80
C LYS A 151 0.60 15.96 -11.61
N SER A 152 -0.29 15.08 -12.04
CA SER A 152 -1.47 15.36 -12.86
C SER A 152 -2.52 14.29 -12.61
N ASP A 153 -3.79 14.59 -12.83
CA ASP A 153 -4.87 13.58 -12.71
C ASP A 153 -4.55 12.30 -13.51
N LEU A 154 -4.69 11.15 -12.84
CA LEU A 154 -4.49 9.82 -13.40
C LEU A 154 -5.82 9.04 -13.34
N LYS A 155 -6.09 8.25 -14.38
CA LYS A 155 -7.35 7.50 -14.50
C LYS A 155 -7.27 6.04 -14.06
N ALA A 156 -6.08 5.46 -14.15
CA ALA A 156 -5.85 4.03 -13.91
C ALA A 156 -4.54 3.83 -13.13
N VAL A 157 -4.57 4.18 -11.84
CA VAL A 157 -3.46 3.96 -10.92
C VAL A 157 -3.56 2.58 -10.31
N GLU A 158 -2.46 1.82 -10.33
CA GLU A 158 -2.32 0.62 -9.49
C GLU A 158 -1.22 0.86 -8.46
N LEU A 159 -1.52 0.63 -7.18
CA LEU A 159 -0.51 0.61 -6.13
C LEU A 159 0.27 -0.69 -6.21
N ILE A 160 1.60 -0.61 -6.11
CA ILE A 160 2.49 -1.76 -6.26
C ILE A 160 3.18 -2.08 -4.93
N PHE A 161 3.10 -3.35 -4.57
CA PHE A 161 3.82 -3.99 -3.47
C PHE A 161 4.81 -4.98 -4.09
N SER A 162 6.07 -4.59 -4.06
CA SER A 162 7.16 -5.31 -4.72
C SER A 162 7.95 -6.08 -3.68
N VAL A 163 7.86 -7.41 -3.73
CA VAL A 163 8.37 -8.33 -2.72
C VAL A 163 9.54 -9.14 -3.26
N ALA A 164 10.54 -9.40 -2.42
CA ALA A 164 11.70 -10.22 -2.77
C ALA A 164 12.23 -10.94 -1.52
N SER A 165 13.06 -11.97 -1.74
CA SER A 165 13.81 -12.63 -0.67
C SER A 165 12.96 -13.14 0.50
N THR A 166 11.69 -13.49 0.28
CA THR A 166 10.81 -13.92 1.37
C THR A 166 11.19 -15.31 1.87
N SER A 167 10.81 -15.67 3.10
CA SER A 167 10.78 -17.08 3.49
C SER A 167 9.68 -17.84 2.72
N LYS A 168 9.61 -19.16 2.92
CA LYS A 168 8.51 -20.00 2.40
C LYS A 168 7.17 -19.68 3.05
N GLU A 169 7.19 -19.02 4.21
CA GLU A 169 6.00 -18.63 4.93
C GLU A 169 5.52 -17.22 4.51
N GLY A 170 6.27 -16.52 3.65
CA GLY A 170 5.90 -15.26 2.99
C GLY A 170 6.30 -13.97 3.70
N ILE A 171 5.66 -12.88 3.28
CA ILE A 171 5.48 -11.63 4.01
C ILE A 171 4.02 -11.23 4.00
#